data_AF-A0A512PPS2-F1
#
_entry.id   AF-A0A512PPS2-F1
#
_cell.length_a   1.000
_cell.length_b   1.000
_cell.length_c   1.000
_cell.angle_alpha   90.00
_cell.angle_beta   90.00
_cell.angle_gamma   90.00
#
_symmetry.space_group_name_H-M   'P 1'
#
loop_
_entity.id
_entity.type
_entity.pdbx_description
1 polymer ?
#
loop_
_entity_poly.entity_id
_entity_poly.type
_entity_poly.pdbx_seq_one_letter_code
_entity_poly.pdbx_strand_id
1 'polypeptide(L)'
;MVIYTPSSFRKNLFQVLRSVLDTNNEVEIAVQEKDQPVRKSVVLIDKERLDQLKKEAEVDKQNFYDTPDAKEALREAISGEVKTIGDGSLHDFEKWINQLEDEAKQNR
;
A
#
# COMPACT_ATOMS: atom_id res chain seq x y z
N MET A 1 -14.52 9.27 6.79
CA MET A 1 -13.25 9.48 7.52
C MET A 1 -13.18 10.92 7.99
N VAL A 2 -13.00 11.15 9.29
CA VAL A 2 -12.95 12.49 9.90
C VAL A 2 -11.52 12.77 10.35
N ILE A 3 -11.01 13.99 10.14
CA ILE A 3 -9.63 14.36 10.46
C ILE A 3 -9.60 15.32 11.66
N TYR A 4 -8.81 15.00 12.68
CA TYR A 4 -8.55 15.83 13.85
C TYR A 4 -7.10 16.29 13.90
N THR A 5 -6.88 17.48 14.45
CA THR A 5 -5.56 17.85 14.96
C THR A 5 -5.33 17.20 16.35
N PRO A 6 -4.09 16.95 16.78
CA PRO A 6 -3.84 16.37 18.10
C PRO A 6 -4.48 17.15 19.24
N SER A 7 -4.48 18.49 19.15
CA SER A 7 -5.08 19.37 20.15
C SER A 7 -6.60 19.23 20.21
N SER A 8 -7.28 19.11 19.06
CA SER A 8 -8.72 18.89 19.00
C SER A 8 -9.10 17.49 19.49
N PHE A 9 -8.30 16.49 19.12
CA PHE A 9 -8.47 15.12 19.58
C PHE A 9 -8.38 15.01 21.11
N ARG A 10 -7.35 15.60 21.73
CA ARG A 10 -7.18 15.58 23.20
C ARG A 10 -8.37 16.18 23.94
N LYS A 11 -8.96 17.26 23.42
CA LYS A 11 -10.14 17.91 24.03
C LYS A 11 -11.40 17.04 23.97
N ASN A 12 -11.52 16.22 22.93
CA ASN A 12 -12.72 15.44 22.64
C ASN A 12 -12.47 13.91 22.73
N LEU A 13 -11.41 13.49 23.43
CA LEU A 13 -10.88 12.13 23.40
C LEU A 13 -11.96 11.06 23.57
N PHE A 14 -12.75 11.15 24.64
CA PHE A 14 -13.77 10.14 24.94
C PHE A 14 -14.91 10.13 23.93
N GLN A 15 -15.31 11.29 23.41
CA GLN A 15 -16.35 11.40 22.40
C GLN A 15 -15.87 10.78 21.08
N VAL A 16 -14.63 11.06 20.68
CA VAL A 16 -14.03 10.50 19.46
C VAL A 16 -13.90 8.98 19.58
N LEU A 17 -13.38 8.47 20.70
CA LEU A 17 -13.27 7.02 20.93
C LEU A 17 -14.63 6.33 20.89
N ARG A 18 -15.64 6.91 21.55
CA ARG A 18 -17.00 6.38 21.50
C ARG A 18 -17.59 6.40 20.09
N SER A 19 -17.35 7.46 19.33
CA SER A 19 -17.79 7.54 17.93
C SER A 19 -17.15 6.45 17.06
N VAL A 20 -15.85 6.16 17.25
CA VAL A 20 -15.16 5.09 16.51
C VAL A 20 -15.80 3.73 16.80
N LEU A 21 -16.10 3.45 18.07
CA LEU A 21 -16.75 2.21 18.50
C LEU A 21 -18.21 2.11 18.01
N ASP A 22 -19.00 3.17 18.17
CA ASP A 22 -20.44 3.15 17.89
C ASP A 22 -20.76 3.17 16.39
N THR A 23 -19.91 3.82 15.58
CA THR A 23 -20.18 4.05 14.16
C THR A 23 -19.29 3.24 13.21
N ASN A 24 -18.33 2.49 13.76
CA ASN A 24 -17.30 1.75 13.03
C ASN A 24 -16.53 2.61 12.00
N ASN A 25 -16.52 3.93 12.21
CA ASN A 25 -15.88 4.88 11.31
C ASN A 25 -14.44 5.15 11.72
N GLU A 26 -13.57 5.22 10.74
CA GLU A 26 -12.16 5.56 10.92
C GLU A 26 -11.98 7.07 11.14
N VAL A 27 -11.11 7.39 12.10
CA VAL A 27 -10.75 8.76 12.45
C VAL A 27 -9.25 8.95 12.26
N GLU A 28 -8.85 9.98 11.51
CA GLU A 28 -7.45 10.32 11.33
C GLU A 28 -7.05 11.45 12.28
N ILE A 29 -5.88 11.32 12.90
CA ILE A 29 -5.22 12.39 13.64
C ILE A 29 -4.00 12.80 12.84
N ALA A 30 -3.99 14.01 12.30
CA ALA A 30 -2.92 14.48 11.42
C ALA A 30 -2.25 15.73 11.99
N VAL A 31 -0.93 15.82 11.81
CA VAL A 31 -0.13 17.03 12.00
C VAL A 31 0.42 17.44 10.65
N GLN A 32 0.12 18.68 10.26
CA GLN A 32 0.80 19.31 9.14
C GLN A 32 2.02 20.04 9.67
N GLU A 33 3.20 19.42 9.52
CA GLU A 33 4.47 20.09 9.79
C GLU A 33 4.73 21.13 8.68
N LYS A 34 5.20 22.32 9.06
CA LYS A 34 5.71 23.28 8.08
C LYS A 34 6.92 22.63 7.40
N ASP A 35 6.98 22.74 6.08
CA ASP A 35 8.09 22.27 5.24
C ASP A 35 8.21 20.75 5.02
N GLN A 36 7.18 19.95 5.31
CA GLN A 36 7.10 18.55 4.85
C GLN A 36 6.00 18.34 3.80
N PRO A 37 6.31 17.64 2.68
CA PRO A 37 5.32 17.36 1.65
C PRO A 37 4.28 16.32 2.11
N VAL A 38 4.61 15.50 3.10
CA VAL A 38 3.76 14.42 3.62
C VAL A 38 3.25 14.78 5.01
N ARG A 39 1.95 14.59 5.23
CA ARG A 39 1.33 14.74 6.55
C ARG A 39 1.69 13.54 7.42
N LYS A 40 2.19 13.79 8.63
CA LYS A 40 2.31 12.74 9.64
C LYS A 40 0.94 12.53 10.26
N SER A 41 0.39 11.33 10.13
CA SER A 41 -0.91 11.00 10.68
C SER A 41 -0.97 9.61 11.31
N VAL A 42 -1.95 9.43 12.18
CA VAL A 42 -2.31 8.17 12.82
C VAL A 42 -3.79 7.97 12.62
N VAL A 43 -4.20 6.75 12.25
CA VAL A 43 -5.60 6.39 12.11
C VAL A 43 -6.05 5.61 13.34
N LEU A 44 -7.17 6.04 13.92
CA LEU A 44 -7.93 5.35 14.95
C LEU A 44 -9.03 4.55 14.29
N ILE A 45 -9.05 3.26 14.57
CA ILE A 45 -10.07 2.32 14.13
C ILE A 45 -10.43 1.40 15.30
N ASP A 46 -11.60 0.78 15.19
CA ASP A 46 -12.01 -0.25 16.14
C ASP A 46 -11.08 -1.47 16.09
N LYS A 47 -10.93 -2.14 17.23
CA LYS A 47 -10.05 -3.30 17.38
C LYS A 47 -10.52 -4.49 16.56
N GLU A 48 -11.81 -4.81 16.56
CA GLU A 48 -12.35 -5.93 15.79
C GLU A 48 -12.17 -5.66 14.30
N ARG A 49 -12.37 -4.41 13.87
CA ARG A 49 -12.10 -3.98 12.51
C ARG A 49 -10.62 -4.11 12.14
N LEU A 50 -9.71 -3.72 13.03
CA LEU A 50 -8.26 -3.92 12.82
C LEU A 50 -7.91 -5.40 12.65
N ASP A 51 -8.46 -6.26 13.50
CA ASP A 51 -8.20 -7.70 13.45
C ASP A 51 -8.77 -8.34 12.16
N GLN A 52 -9.91 -7.85 11.68
CA GLN A 52 -10.46 -8.25 10.38
C GLN A 52 -9.55 -7.80 9.22
N LEU A 53 -9.14 -6.54 9.19
CA LEU A 53 -8.26 -6.01 8.15
C LEU A 53 -6.92 -6.75 8.10
N LYS A 54 -6.38 -7.14 9.26
CA LYS A 54 -5.17 -7.98 9.33
C LYS A 54 -5.38 -9.35 8.68
N LYS A 55 -6.49 -10.02 9.00
CA LYS A 55 -6.83 -11.32 8.40
C LYS A 55 -7.02 -11.20 6.88
N GLU A 56 -7.74 -10.17 6.42
CA GLU A 56 -7.93 -9.88 4.99
C GLU A 56 -6.58 -9.66 4.30
N ALA A 57 -5.69 -8.85 4.90
CA ALA A 57 -4.36 -8.60 4.35
C ALA A 57 -3.45 -9.84 4.35
N GLU A 58 -3.57 -10.74 5.33
CA GLU A 58 -2.85 -12.01 5.33
C GLU A 58 -3.37 -12.96 4.24
N VAL A 59 -4.69 -13.02 4.06
CA VAL A 59 -5.32 -13.80 2.98
C VAL A 59 -4.95 -13.24 1.60
N ASP A 60 -4.92 -11.92 1.42
CA ASP A 60 -4.54 -11.30 0.15
C ASP A 60 -3.05 -11.50 -0.19
N LYS A 61 -2.17 -11.49 0.81
CA LYS A 61 -0.75 -11.87 0.61
C LYS A 61 -0.62 -13.32 0.17
N GLN A 62 -1.41 -14.21 0.76
CA GLN A 62 -1.42 -15.61 0.38
C GLN A 62 -1.94 -15.77 -1.06
N ASN A 63 -3.04 -15.09 -1.39
CA ASN A 63 -3.65 -15.12 -2.72
C ASN A 63 -2.79 -14.51 -3.83
N PHE A 64 -2.06 -13.42 -3.58
CA PHE A 64 -1.23 -12.78 -4.62
C PHE A 64 -0.15 -13.72 -5.18
N TYR A 65 0.49 -14.52 -4.32
CA TYR A 65 1.49 -15.52 -4.72
C TYR A 65 0.90 -16.91 -5.03
N ASP A 66 -0.37 -17.17 -4.71
CA ASP A 66 -1.01 -18.46 -4.95
C ASP A 66 -1.78 -18.56 -6.29
N THR A 67 -1.91 -17.46 -7.04
CA THR A 67 -2.48 -17.51 -8.39
C THR A 67 -1.65 -18.42 -9.31
N PRO A 68 -2.29 -19.16 -10.24
CA PRO A 68 -1.58 -19.97 -11.24
C PRO A 68 -0.51 -19.15 -11.98
N ASP A 69 -0.84 -17.91 -12.36
CA ASP A 69 0.06 -17.00 -13.08
C ASP A 69 1.25 -16.56 -12.21
N ALA A 70 1.06 -16.25 -10.93
CA ALA A 70 2.18 -15.90 -10.05
C ALA A 70 3.08 -17.10 -9.74
N LYS A 71 2.52 -18.31 -9.66
CA LYS A 71 3.28 -19.56 -9.52
C LYS A 71 4.08 -19.88 -10.77
N GLU A 72 3.51 -19.64 -11.95
CA GLU A 72 4.18 -19.82 -13.23
C GLU A 72 5.33 -18.80 -13.37
N ALA A 73 5.07 -17.51 -13.12
CA ALA A 73 6.11 -16.47 -13.14
C ALA A 73 7.23 -16.71 -12.12
N LEU A 74 6.90 -17.19 -10.90
CA LEU A 74 7.91 -17.57 -9.90
C LEU A 74 8.72 -18.79 -10.37
N ARG A 75 8.08 -19.78 -10.98
CA ARG A 75 8.75 -20.97 -11.51
C ARG A 75 9.68 -20.61 -12.66
N GLU A 76 9.27 -19.74 -13.57
CA GLU A 76 10.10 -19.26 -14.68
C GLU A 76 11.28 -18.39 -14.20
N ALA A 77 11.08 -17.60 -13.14
CA ALA A 77 12.14 -16.82 -12.51
C ALA A 77 13.18 -17.72 -11.80
N ILE A 78 12.74 -18.78 -11.13
CA ILE A 78 13.62 -19.75 -10.45
C ILE A 78 14.29 -20.71 -11.46
N SER A 79 13.60 -21.08 -12.55
CA SER A 79 14.17 -21.92 -13.62
C SER A 79 15.20 -21.17 -14.47
N GLY A 80 15.28 -19.84 -14.34
CA GLY A 80 16.19 -18.99 -15.10
C GLY A 80 15.71 -18.70 -16.52
N GLU A 81 14.46 -19.01 -16.85
CA GLU A 81 13.84 -18.65 -18.13
C GLU A 81 13.46 -17.17 -18.18
N VAL A 82 13.27 -16.50 -17.03
CA VAL A 82 13.13 -15.04 -16.95
C VAL A 82 14.50 -14.39 -16.79
N LYS A 83 14.89 -13.56 -17.76
CA LYS A 83 16.03 -12.65 -17.60
C LYS A 83 15.64 -11.53 -16.65
N THR A 84 16.37 -11.38 -15.54
CA THR A 84 16.25 -10.21 -14.67
C THR A 84 16.71 -8.96 -15.43
N ILE A 85 15.96 -7.87 -15.31
CA ILE A 85 16.33 -6.59 -15.91
C ILE A 85 17.46 -5.99 -15.05
N GLY A 86 18.69 -6.14 -15.52
CA GLY A 86 19.87 -5.51 -14.92
C GLY A 86 20.27 -6.06 -13.54
N ASP A 87 20.92 -5.22 -12.75
CA ASP A 87 21.35 -5.50 -11.37
C ASP A 87 20.21 -5.36 -10.32
N GLY A 88 18.98 -5.16 -10.79
CA GLY A 88 17.80 -4.91 -9.97
C GLY A 88 17.56 -3.43 -9.65
N SER A 89 18.26 -2.49 -10.30
CA SER A 89 18.04 -1.06 -10.13
C SER A 89 16.86 -0.52 -10.97
N LEU A 90 16.19 0.53 -10.45
CA LEU A 90 15.12 1.25 -11.15
C LEU A 90 15.57 1.85 -12.49
N HIS A 91 16.86 2.18 -12.62
CA HIS A 91 17.41 2.78 -13.82
C HIS A 91 17.46 1.80 -15.01
N ASP A 92 17.75 0.52 -14.74
CA ASP A 92 17.73 -0.52 -15.77
C ASP A 92 16.31 -0.83 -16.24
N PHE A 93 15.32 -0.73 -15.34
CA PHE A 93 13.91 -0.87 -15.69
C PHE A 93 13.42 0.23 -16.64
N GLU A 94 13.75 1.50 -16.36
CA GLU A 94 13.41 2.63 -17.25
C GLU A 94 14.03 2.47 -18.64
N LYS A 95 15.29 2.02 -18.70
CA LYS A 95 15.99 1.78 -19.97
C LYS A 95 15.32 0.67 -20.79
N TRP A 96 14.86 -0.39 -20.13
CA TRP A 96 14.16 -1.49 -20.79
C TRP A 96 12.77 -1.08 -21.31
N ILE A 97 11.99 -0.32 -20.54
CA ILE A 97 10.70 0.22 -21.00
C ILE A 97 10.87 1.06 -22.26
N ASN A 98 11.87 1.94 -22.30
CA ASN A 98 12.15 2.78 -23.47
C ASN A 98 12.51 1.94 -24.72
N GLN A 99 13.26 0.84 -24.54
CA GLN A 99 13.58 -0.08 -25.65
C GLN A 99 12.34 -0.77 -26.22
N LEU A 100 11.43 -1.22 -25.36
CA LEU A 100 10.16 -1.83 -25.80
C LEU A 100 9.28 -0.85 -26.57
N GLU A 101 9.22 0.41 -26.13
CA GLU A 101 8.46 1.45 -26.85
C GLU A 101 9.05 1.74 -28.24
N ASP A 102 10.37 1.70 -28.38
CA ASP A 102 11.05 1.92 -29.66
C ASP A 102 10.89 0.72 -30.61
N GLU A 103 10.95 -0.50 -30.10
CA GLU A 103 10.68 -1.73 -30.87
C GLU A 103 9.22 -1.81 -31.33
N ALA A 104 8.27 -1.36 -30.50
CA ALA A 104 6.86 -1.30 -30.85
C ALA A 104 6.55 -0.22 -31.92
N LYS A 105 7.37 0.85 -31.98
CA LYS A 105 7.27 1.88 -33.03
C LYS A 105 7.89 1.44 -34.36
N GLN A 106 8.92 0.59 -34.34
CA GLN A 106 9.55 0.07 -35.57
C GLN A 106 8.75 -1.04 -36.25
N ASN A 107 7.89 -1.74 -35.51
CA ASN A 107 7.03 -2.81 -36.04
C ASN A 107 5.61 -2.33 -36.44
N ARG A 108 5.42 -1.01 -36.59
CA ARG A 108 4.21 -0.38 -37.16
C ARG A 108 4.51 0.23 -38.52
#